data_AF-A0A4Q6C3X6-F1
#
_entry.id   AF-A0A4Q6C3X6-F1
#
_cell.length_a   1.000
_cell.length_b   1.000
_cell.length_c   1.000
_cell.angle_alpha   90.00
_cell.angle_beta   90.00
_cell.angle_gamma   90.00
#
_symmetry.space_group_name_H-M   'P 1'
#
loop_
_entity.id
_entity.type
_entity.pdbx_description
1 polymer ?
#
loop_
_entity_poly.entity_id
_entity_poly.type
_entity_poly.pdbx_seq_one_letter_code
_entity_poly.pdbx_strand_id
1 'polypeptide(L)'
;MGAPANPAGLYHRRRITNFVALVLSCATALFGLFFLGWILWTLVAKGIAGIDWQLFTRMTPPPMQEGGLANAFYGSAVMCGLAILIG
;
A
#
# COMPACT_ATOMS: atom_id res chain seq x y z
N MET A 1 -27.48 -22.41 -45.13
CA MET A 1 -27.26 -23.50 -44.14
C MET A 1 -25.82 -23.36 -43.65
N GLY A 2 -25.58 -22.54 -42.62
CA GLY A 2 -24.23 -22.23 -42.14
C GLY A 2 -23.74 -23.31 -41.17
N ALA A 3 -22.53 -23.82 -41.38
CA ALA A 3 -21.93 -24.86 -40.54
C ALA A 3 -21.89 -24.43 -39.05
N PRO A 4 -22.13 -25.34 -38.10
CA PRO A 4 -22.01 -25.02 -36.69
C PRO A 4 -20.56 -24.64 -36.37
N ALA A 5 -20.35 -23.42 -35.89
CA ALA A 5 -19.05 -23.02 -35.32
C ALA A 5 -18.72 -24.01 -34.18
N ASN A 6 -17.64 -24.78 -34.33
CA ASN A 6 -17.28 -25.85 -33.41
C ASN A 6 -17.13 -25.29 -31.97
N PRO A 7 -18.09 -25.53 -31.06
CA PRO A 7 -18.13 -24.87 -29.76
C PRO A 7 -17.00 -25.33 -28.82
N ALA A 8 -16.43 -26.51 -29.08
CA ALA A 8 -15.35 -27.08 -28.28
C ALA A 8 -14.05 -26.27 -28.38
N GLY A 9 -13.70 -25.76 -29.58
CA GLY A 9 -12.49 -24.96 -29.79
C GLY A 9 -12.55 -23.60 -29.09
N LEU A 10 -13.73 -22.96 -29.12
CA LEU A 10 -13.99 -21.70 -28.42
C LEU A 10 -13.96 -21.88 -26.90
N TYR A 11 -14.54 -22.97 -26.39
CA TYR A 11 -14.55 -23.28 -24.96
C TYR A 11 -13.13 -23.56 -24.41
N HIS A 12 -12.32 -24.35 -25.12
CA HIS A 12 -10.94 -24.60 -24.72
C HIS A 12 -10.10 -23.32 -24.67
N ARG A 13 -10.22 -22.45 -25.67
CA ARG A 13 -9.51 -21.16 -25.67
C ARG A 13 -9.92 -20.27 -24.49
N ARG A 14 -11.22 -20.17 -24.18
CA ARG A 14 -11.71 -19.40 -23.02
C ARG A 14 -11.22 -19.96 -21.69
N ARG A 15 -11.15 -21.29 -21.57
CA ARG A 15 -10.65 -21.96 -20.37
C ARG A 15 -9.16 -21.67 -20.12
N ILE A 16 -8.34 -21.70 -21.17
CA ILE A 16 -6.91 -21.36 -21.08
C ILE A 16 -6.73 -19.89 -20.71
N THR A 17 -7.43 -18.97 -21.39
CA THR A 17 -7.34 -17.54 -21.07
C THR A 17 -7.76 -17.24 -19.64
N ASN A 18 -8.84 -17.86 -19.15
CA ASN A 18 -9.29 -17.70 -17.77
C ASN A 18 -8.24 -18.19 -16.77
N PHE A 19 -7.66 -19.37 -17.01
CA PHE A 19 -6.61 -19.92 -16.16
C PHE A 19 -5.38 -19.01 -16.12
N VAL A 20 -4.92 -18.54 -17.28
CA VAL A 20 -3.78 -17.61 -17.38
C VAL A 20 -4.08 -16.30 -16.65
N ALA A 21 -5.26 -15.72 -16.85
CA ALA A 21 -5.65 -14.48 -16.17
C ALA A 21 -5.65 -14.63 -14.64
N LEU A 22 -6.16 -15.78 -14.14
CA LEU A 22 -6.25 -16.05 -12.71
C LEU A 22 -4.85 -16.26 -12.09
N VAL A 23 -3.97 -17.01 -12.76
CA VAL A 23 -2.58 -17.19 -12.34
C VAL A 23 -1.83 -15.86 -12.36
N LEU A 24 -1.97 -15.05 -13.40
CA LEU A 24 -1.33 -13.73 -13.49
C LEU A 24 -1.81 -12.79 -12.39
N SER A 25 -3.12 -12.72 -12.13
CA SER A 25 -3.68 -11.91 -11.05
C SER A 25 -3.12 -12.32 -9.68
N CYS A 26 -3.09 -13.63 -9.40
CA CYS A 26 -2.52 -14.16 -8.17
C CYS A 26 -1.01 -13.84 -8.06
N ALA A 27 -0.26 -14.02 -9.15
CA ALA A 27 1.17 -13.71 -9.20
C ALA A 27 1.44 -12.22 -8.94
N THR A 28 0.68 -11.31 -9.56
CA THR A 28 0.79 -9.87 -9.32
C THR A 28 0.44 -9.50 -7.88
N ALA A 29 -0.61 -10.10 -7.31
CA ALA A 29 -0.99 -9.88 -5.92
C ALA A 29 0.11 -10.33 -4.96
N LEU A 30 0.63 -11.55 -5.11
CA LEU A 30 1.72 -12.08 -4.29
C LEU A 30 2.99 -11.24 -4.43
N PHE A 31 3.31 -10.79 -5.64
CA PHE A 31 4.41 -9.88 -5.89
C PHE A 31 4.25 -8.57 -5.10
N GLY A 32 3.09 -7.92 -5.21
CA GLY A 32 2.79 -6.71 -4.43
C GLY A 32 2.83 -6.93 -2.91
N LEU A 33 2.23 -8.03 -2.43
CA LEU A 33 2.24 -8.40 -1.01
C LEU A 33 3.64 -8.68 -0.49
N PHE A 34 4.52 -9.28 -1.29
CA PHE A 34 5.91 -9.51 -0.92
C PHE A 34 6.64 -8.19 -0.65
N PHE A 35 6.55 -7.23 -1.57
CA PHE A 35 7.16 -5.91 -1.37
C PHE A 35 6.52 -5.15 -0.22
N LEU A 36 5.19 -5.18 -0.09
CA LEU A 36 4.47 -4.57 1.03
C LEU A 36 4.94 -5.13 2.38
N GLY A 37 5.00 -6.46 2.49
CA GLY A 37 5.49 -7.14 3.69
C GLY A 37 6.95 -6.79 3.99
N TRP A 38 7.80 -6.73 2.96
CA TRP A 38 9.19 -6.32 3.10
C TRP A 38 9.29 -4.89 3.63
N ILE A 39 8.65 -3.91 2.98
CA ILE A 39 8.75 -2.50 3.41
C ILE A 39 8.17 -2.33 4.80
N LEU A 40 7.05 -2.99 5.11
CA LEU A 40 6.43 -2.95 6.43
C LEU A 40 7.38 -3.53 7.48
N TRP A 41 8.01 -4.67 7.20
CA TRP A 41 9.02 -5.24 8.08
C TRP A 41 10.19 -4.28 8.31
N THR A 42 10.76 -3.71 7.25
CA THR A 42 11.88 -2.76 7.39
C THR A 42 11.49 -1.49 8.14
N LEU A 43 10.27 -0.99 7.93
CA LEU A 43 9.72 0.17 8.62
C LEU A 43 9.50 -0.13 10.10
N VAL A 44 8.97 -1.29 10.44
CA VAL A 44 8.78 -1.71 11.84
C VAL A 44 10.13 -1.92 12.52
N ALA A 45 11.04 -2.68 11.90
CA ALA A 45 12.34 -3.00 12.46
C ALA A 45 13.23 -1.78 12.70
N LYS A 46 13.19 -0.79 11.79
CA LYS A 46 13.99 0.45 11.93
C LYS A 46 13.22 1.58 12.62
N GLY A 47 11.91 1.62 12.47
CA GLY A 47 11.05 2.70 12.95
C GLY A 47 10.71 2.59 14.43
N ILE A 48 10.54 1.38 14.98
CA ILE A 48 10.26 1.21 16.42
C ILE A 48 11.38 1.82 17.26
N ALA A 49 12.64 1.69 16.84
CA ALA A 49 13.78 2.29 17.55
C ALA A 49 13.72 3.83 17.61
N GLY A 50 12.96 4.48 16.74
CA GLY A 50 12.74 5.92 16.72
C GLY A 50 11.45 6.37 17.41
N ILE A 51 10.65 5.46 17.98
CA ILE A 51 9.44 5.82 18.73
C ILE A 51 9.81 6.01 20.20
N ASP A 52 9.92 7.26 20.61
CA ASP A 52 10.17 7.64 22.00
C ASP A 52 9.28 8.82 22.42
N TRP A 53 9.35 9.22 23.69
CA TRP A 53 8.54 10.33 24.20
C TRP A 53 8.94 11.68 23.58
N GLN A 54 10.21 11.84 23.18
CA GLN A 54 10.68 13.08 22.57
C GLN A 54 10.10 13.27 21.17
N LEU A 55 9.88 12.20 20.40
CA LEU A 55 9.22 12.24 19.09
C LEU A 55 7.90 13.02 19.12
N PHE A 56 7.08 12.85 20.16
CA PHE A 56 5.75 13.47 20.27
C PHE A 56 5.76 14.86 20.91
N THR A 57 6.74 15.14 21.76
CA THR A 57 6.74 16.35 22.61
C THR A 57 7.71 17.42 22.13
N ARG A 58 8.79 17.05 21.44
CA ARG A 58 9.78 18.00 20.91
C ARG A 58 9.39 18.45 19.50
N MET A 59 9.71 19.70 19.20
CA MET A 59 9.59 20.24 17.84
C MET A 59 10.74 19.73 16.96
N THR A 60 10.53 19.73 15.65
CA THR A 60 11.55 19.36 14.66
C THR A 60 12.63 20.44 14.64
N PRO A 61 13.86 20.13 15.09
CA PRO A 61 14.95 21.09 15.12
C PRO A 61 15.58 21.21 13.72
N PRO A 62 16.47 22.18 13.50
CA PRO A 62 17.30 22.22 12.30
C PRO A 62 18.10 20.91 12.11
N PRO A 63 18.51 20.59 10.86
CA PRO A 63 19.22 19.36 10.56
C PRO A 63 20.50 19.21 11.41
N MET A 64 20.84 17.97 11.76
CA MET A 64 21.93 17.59 12.69
C MET A 64 21.70 17.86 14.18
N GLN A 65 20.48 18.18 14.61
CA GLN A 65 20.12 18.29 16.02
C GLN A 65 19.08 17.23 16.40
N GLU A 66 19.14 16.71 17.63
CA GLU A 66 18.12 15.80 18.17
C GLU A 66 16.83 16.55 18.52
N GLY A 67 15.69 16.00 18.12
CA GLY A 67 14.37 16.55 18.44
C GLY A 67 13.24 15.70 17.88
N GLY A 68 12.02 16.26 17.82
CA GLY A 68 10.80 15.48 17.56
C GLY A 68 9.97 15.96 16.37
N LEU A 69 8.73 15.51 16.30
CA LEU A 69 7.79 15.79 15.21
C LEU A 69 6.49 16.45 15.73
N ALA A 70 6.52 17.07 16.92
CA ALA A 70 5.33 17.65 17.54
C ALA A 70 4.59 18.65 16.62
N ASN A 71 5.33 19.51 15.91
CA ASN A 71 4.76 20.47 14.95
C ASN A 71 4.09 19.79 13.75
N ALA A 72 4.62 18.65 13.27
CA ALA A 72 4.04 17.92 12.15
C ALA A 72 2.72 17.25 12.56
N PHE A 73 2.65 16.68 13.77
CA PHE A 73 1.41 16.14 14.32
C PHE A 73 0.34 17.23 14.50
N TYR A 74 0.71 18.37 15.08
CA TYR A 74 -0.22 19.49 15.27
C TYR A 74 -0.75 20.01 13.93
N GLY A 75 0.12 20.25 12.95
CA GLY A 75 -0.30 20.70 11.62
C GLY A 75 -1.28 19.73 10.96
N SER A 76 -1.00 18.42 11.05
CA SER A 76 -1.88 17.38 10.51
C SER A 76 -3.23 17.35 11.21
N ALA A 77 -3.25 17.47 12.54
CA ALA A 77 -4.48 17.52 13.33
C ALA A 77 -5.35 18.72 12.96
N VAL A 78 -4.74 19.90 12.76
CA VAL A 78 -5.46 21.11 12.32
C VAL A 78 -6.03 20.92 10.92
N MET A 79 -5.24 20.40 9.97
CA MET A 79 -5.73 20.16 8.60
C MET A 79 -6.90 19.19 8.57
N CYS A 80 -6.80 18.06 9.27
CA CYS A 80 -7.88 17.08 9.39
C CYS A 80 -9.11 17.70 10.07
N GLY A 81 -8.93 18.45 11.16
CA GLY A 81 -10.02 19.11 11.87
C GLY A 81 -10.76 20.10 10.98
N LEU A 82 -10.04 20.94 10.23
CA LEU A 82 -10.64 21.86 9.28
C LEU A 82 -11.33 21.13 8.12
N ALA A 83 -10.75 20.06 7.60
CA ALA A 83 -11.36 19.26 6.54
C ALA A 83 -12.70 18.64 7.00
N ILE A 84 -12.77 18.15 8.23
CA ILE A 84 -14.01 17.61 8.84
C ILE A 84 -15.05 18.72 9.08
N LEU A 85 -14.62 19.92 9.45
CA LEU A 85 -15.54 21.04 9.71
C LEU A 85 -16.12 21.66 8.44
N ILE A 86 -15.37 21.64 7.33
CA ILE A 86 -15.74 22.30 6.07
C ILE A 86 -16.43 21.32 5.10
N GLY A 87 -15.96 20.08 5.02
CA GLY A 87 -16.45 19.04 4.10
C GLY A 87 -17.74 18.36 4.56
#